data_AF-U6F5V6-F1
#
_entry.id   AF-U6F5V6-F1
#
_cell.length_a   1.000
_cell.length_b   1.000
_cell.length_c   1.000
_cell.angle_alpha   90.00
_cell.angle_beta   90.00
_cell.angle_gamma   90.00
#
_symmetry.space_group_name_H-M   'P 1'
#
loop_
_entity.id
_entity.type
_entity.pdbx_description
1 polymer ?
#
loop_
_entity_poly.entity_id
_entity_poly.type
_entity_poly.pdbx_seq_one_letter_code
_entity_poly.pdbx_strand_id
1 'polypeptide(L)'
;MKKIKKILIWLVSIILVILIAGTAYLHFSAYQPSSSANQAVHIAKQDNKEMVFKAKHSKLTVVFYPGALVAPNSYSIWAKKVAQAGYTVKIAHFPL
;
A
#
# COMPACT_ATOMS: atom_id res chain seq x y z
N MET A 1 -5.88 -42.34 -16.48
CA MET A 1 -5.09 -41.81 -15.33
C MET A 1 -3.90 -40.93 -15.75
N LYS A 2 -2.94 -41.42 -16.56
CA LYS A 2 -1.73 -40.63 -16.94
C LYS A 2 -2.04 -39.33 -17.73
N LYS A 3 -2.99 -39.39 -18.68
CA LYS A 3 -3.41 -38.22 -19.48
C LYS A 3 -4.08 -37.13 -18.63
N ILE A 4 -4.99 -37.53 -17.72
CA ILE A 4 -5.66 -36.61 -16.79
C ILE A 4 -4.67 -35.96 -15.83
N LYS A 5 -3.72 -36.73 -15.28
CA LYS A 5 -2.63 -36.17 -14.44
C LYS A 5 -1.80 -35.14 -15.21
N LYS A 6 -1.47 -35.38 -16.47
CA LYS A 6 -0.72 -34.43 -17.33
C LYS A 6 -1.51 -33.14 -17.59
N ILE A 7 -2.81 -33.25 -17.84
CA ILE A 7 -3.70 -32.08 -18.01
C ILE A 7 -3.80 -31.27 -16.72
N LEU A 8 -3.94 -31.94 -15.57
CA LEU A 8 -4.02 -31.28 -14.27
C LEU A 8 -2.74 -30.51 -13.93
N ILE A 9 -1.58 -31.10 -14.20
CA ILE A 9 -0.27 -30.44 -14.01
C ILE A 9 -0.18 -29.18 -14.88
N TRP A 10 -0.59 -29.28 -16.14
CA TRP A 10 -0.62 -28.11 -17.05
C TRP A 10 -1.54 -27.01 -16.56
N LEU A 11 -2.76 -27.36 -16.12
CA LEU A 11 -3.71 -26.41 -15.56
C LEU A 11 -3.15 -25.68 -14.32
N VAL A 12 -2.58 -26.43 -13.37
CA VAL A 12 -1.97 -25.85 -12.16
C VAL A 12 -0.79 -24.95 -12.54
N SER A 13 0.03 -25.36 -13.50
CA SER A 13 1.17 -24.58 -13.95
C SER A 13 0.74 -23.28 -14.62
N ILE A 14 -0.30 -23.30 -15.46
CA ILE A 14 -0.88 -22.10 -16.08
C ILE A 14 -1.46 -21.16 -15.01
N ILE A 15 -2.21 -21.70 -14.04
CA ILE A 15 -2.77 -20.90 -12.93
C ILE A 15 -1.64 -20.22 -12.15
N LEU A 16 -0.57 -20.95 -11.84
CA LEU A 16 0.58 -20.39 -11.13
C LEU A 16 1.23 -19.24 -11.91
N VAL A 17 1.41 -19.39 -13.23
CA VAL A 17 1.95 -18.33 -14.10
C VAL A 17 1.03 -17.11 -14.09
N ILE A 18 -0.29 -17.30 -14.20
CA ILE A 18 -1.26 -16.20 -14.16
C ILE A 18 -1.21 -15.47 -12.82
N LEU A 19 -1.10 -16.18 -11.69
CA LEU A 19 -1.00 -15.56 -10.37
C LEU A 19 0.28 -14.72 -10.21
N ILE A 20 1.41 -15.24 -10.68
CA ILE A 20 2.69 -14.50 -10.64
C ILE A 20 2.65 -13.27 -11.54
N ALA A 21 2.17 -13.42 -12.78
CA ALA A 21 2.05 -12.32 -13.71
C ALA A 21 1.05 -11.25 -13.23
N GLY A 22 -0.08 -11.67 -12.65
CA GLY A 22 -1.10 -10.79 -12.12
C GLY A 22 -0.60 -9.96 -10.94
N THR A 23 0.06 -10.60 -9.97
CA THR A 23 0.64 -9.89 -8.81
C THR A 23 1.74 -8.91 -9.23
N ALA A 24 2.64 -9.31 -10.14
CA ALA A 24 3.64 -8.41 -10.71
C ALA A 24 3.00 -7.22 -11.43
N TYR A 25 1.99 -7.46 -12.26
CA TYR A 25 1.28 -6.41 -12.99
C TYR A 25 0.64 -5.39 -12.05
N LEU A 26 -0.05 -5.83 -10.99
CA LEU A 26 -0.64 -4.94 -9.99
C LEU A 26 0.43 -4.10 -9.29
N HIS A 27 1.55 -4.71 -8.91
CA HIS A 27 2.66 -4.02 -8.26
C HIS A 27 3.28 -2.93 -9.14
N PHE A 28 3.51 -3.21 -10.43
CA PHE A 28 4.08 -2.22 -11.36
C PHE A 28 3.08 -1.17 -11.84
N SER A 29 1.80 -1.50 -11.89
CA SER A 29 0.74 -0.55 -12.26
C SER A 29 0.34 0.37 -11.11
N ALA A 30 0.70 0.03 -9.87
CA ALA A 30 0.39 0.86 -8.72
C ALA A 30 1.14 2.20 -8.76
N TYR A 31 0.45 3.26 -8.38
CA TYR A 31 1.03 4.58 -8.22
C TYR A 31 2.04 4.57 -7.06
N GLN A 32 3.30 4.85 -7.41
CA GLN A 32 4.42 4.80 -6.50
C GLN A 32 4.66 6.15 -5.82
N PRO A 33 5.20 6.16 -4.58
CA PRO A 33 5.51 7.39 -3.89
C PRO A 33 6.64 8.14 -4.58
N SER A 34 6.53 9.46 -4.64
CA SER A 34 7.66 10.31 -5.06
C SER A 34 8.79 10.28 -4.02
N SER A 35 10.00 10.68 -4.41
CA SER A 35 11.14 10.77 -3.47
C SER A 35 10.82 11.67 -2.27
N SER A 36 10.12 12.79 -2.48
CA SER A 36 9.66 13.67 -1.40
C SER A 36 8.62 13.02 -0.49
N ALA A 37 7.77 12.14 -1.04
CA ALA A 37 6.78 11.42 -0.25
C ALA A 37 7.47 10.38 0.65
N ASN A 38 8.44 9.63 0.12
CA ASN A 38 9.28 8.73 0.91
C ASN A 38 10.06 9.47 2.00
N GLN A 39 10.60 10.66 1.70
CA GLN A 39 11.26 11.48 2.72
C GLN A 39 10.30 11.91 3.84
N ALA A 40 9.05 12.22 3.50
CA ALA A 40 8.04 12.59 4.49
C ALA A 40 7.67 11.44 5.43
N VAL A 41 7.84 10.18 5.03
CA VAL A 41 7.58 9.01 5.90
C VAL A 41 8.48 8.98 7.13
N HIS A 42 9.72 9.48 7.05
CA HIS A 42 10.69 9.40 8.16
C HIS A 42 10.25 10.09 9.45
N ILE A 43 9.31 11.03 9.39
CA ILE A 43 8.76 11.71 10.57
C ILE A 43 7.48 11.03 11.11
N ALA A 44 6.96 10.02 10.41
CA ALA A 44 5.80 9.26 10.82
C ALA A 44 6.20 8.06 11.69
N LYS A 45 5.29 7.63 12.56
CA LYS A 45 5.36 6.31 13.17
C LYS A 45 4.65 5.31 12.27
N GLN A 46 5.27 4.19 11.94
CA GLN A 46 4.70 3.23 11.00
C GLN A 46 4.77 1.81 11.53
N ASP A 47 3.72 1.04 11.27
CA ASP A 47 3.71 -0.42 11.38
C ASP A 47 3.05 -1.05 10.14
N ASN A 48 2.76 -2.36 10.19
CA ASN A 48 2.17 -3.10 9.08
C ASN A 48 0.70 -2.74 8.81
N LYS A 49 0.03 -2.04 9.73
CA LYS A 49 -1.40 -1.71 9.67
C LYS A 49 -1.65 -0.23 9.39
N GLU A 50 -0.78 0.66 9.88
CA GLU A 50 -0.95 2.09 9.69
C GLU A 50 0.37 2.88 9.69
N MET A 51 0.30 4.07 9.09
CA MET A 51 1.30 5.12 9.17
C MET A 51 0.69 6.37 9.82
N VAL A 52 1.33 6.87 10.88
CA VAL A 52 0.78 7.92 11.74
C VAL A 52 1.65 9.18 11.73
N PHE A 53 1.07 10.28 11.27
CA PHE A 53 1.63 11.63 11.38
C PHE A 53 1.00 12.34 12.57
N LYS A 54 1.75 12.44 13.68
CA LYS A 54 1.24 12.99 14.94
C LYS A 54 1.28 14.51 14.94
N ALA A 55 0.17 15.15 15.28
CA ALA A 55 0.15 16.58 15.57
C ALA A 55 0.65 16.87 17.00
N LYS A 56 1.28 18.03 17.22
CA LYS A 56 1.78 18.44 18.55
C LYS A 56 0.63 18.58 19.57
N HIS A 57 -0.44 19.25 19.17
CA HIS A 57 -1.70 19.38 19.93
C HIS A 57 -2.84 19.08 18.97
N SER A 58 -3.32 17.83 18.99
CA SER A 58 -4.27 17.34 18.00
C SER A 58 -5.69 17.83 18.29
N LYS A 59 -6.32 18.52 17.33
CA LYS A 59 -7.73 18.92 17.40
C LYS A 59 -8.67 17.73 17.18
N LEU A 60 -8.32 16.86 16.24
CA LEU A 60 -8.97 15.57 15.95
C LEU A 60 -7.99 14.64 15.24
N THR A 61 -8.41 13.40 14.98
CA THR A 61 -7.66 12.44 14.17
C THR A 61 -8.37 12.18 12.84
N VAL A 62 -7.64 12.25 11.74
CA VAL A 62 -8.09 11.88 10.39
C VAL A 62 -7.61 10.47 10.09
N VAL A 63 -8.53 9.54 9.86
CA VAL A 63 -8.21 8.19 9.34
C VAL A 63 -8.39 8.22 7.83
N PHE A 64 -7.31 8.00 7.10
CA PHE A 64 -7.26 8.07 5.65
C PHE A 64 -7.11 6.67 5.07
N TYR A 65 -8.03 6.33 4.16
CA TYR A 65 -8.03 5.07 3.42
C TYR A 65 -7.45 5.32 2.02
N PRO A 66 -6.26 4.78 1.69
CA PRO A 66 -5.65 4.96 0.38
C PRO A 66 -6.54 4.46 -0.77
N GLY A 67 -6.42 5.11 -1.93
CA GLY A 67 -7.06 4.62 -3.15
C GLY A 67 -6.51 3.25 -3.58
N ALA A 68 -7.29 2.51 -4.35
CA ALA A 68 -6.84 1.27 -4.96
C ALA A 68 -5.62 1.51 -5.86
N LEU A 69 -4.64 0.60 -5.83
CA LEU A 69 -3.39 0.70 -6.59
C LEU A 69 -2.61 1.99 -6.34
N VAL A 70 -2.68 2.56 -5.13
CA VAL A 70 -1.83 3.67 -4.70
C VAL A 70 -1.05 3.24 -3.47
N ALA A 71 0.27 3.29 -3.53
CA ALA A 71 1.11 2.99 -2.38
C ALA A 71 0.80 3.97 -1.23
N PRO A 72 0.57 3.52 0.02
CA PRO A 72 0.19 4.39 1.13
C PRO A 72 1.14 5.57 1.37
N ASN A 73 2.45 5.36 1.18
CA ASN A 73 3.48 6.40 1.28
C ASN A 73 3.26 7.58 0.33
N SER A 74 2.50 7.41 -0.75
CA SER A 74 2.20 8.48 -1.71
C SER A 74 1.45 9.65 -1.07
N TYR A 75 0.73 9.40 0.03
CA TYR A 75 -0.06 10.40 0.76
C TYR A 75 0.74 11.13 1.85
N SER A 76 1.99 10.75 2.10
CA SER A 76 2.79 11.23 3.23
C SER A 76 3.07 12.74 3.20
N ILE A 77 3.18 13.36 2.01
CA ILE A 77 3.35 14.83 1.89
C ILE A 77 2.11 15.55 2.42
N TRP A 78 0.92 15.10 2.02
CA TRP A 78 -0.35 15.67 2.46
C TRP A 78 -0.56 15.44 3.95
N ALA A 79 -0.36 14.20 4.42
CA ALA A 79 -0.56 13.84 5.81
C ALA A 79 0.37 14.64 6.74
N LYS A 80 1.63 14.87 6.33
CA LYS A 80 2.56 15.77 7.03
C LYS A 80 2.00 17.19 7.16
N LYS A 81 1.50 17.78 6.06
CA LYS A 81 0.95 19.15 6.08
C LYS A 81 -0.29 19.25 6.97
N VAL A 82 -1.15 18.24 6.96
CA VAL A 82 -2.36 18.18 7.80
C VAL A 82 -1.98 18.03 9.29
N ALA A 83 -0.97 17.21 9.61
CA ALA A 83 -0.43 17.11 10.97
C ALA A 83 0.18 18.41 11.47
N GLN A 84 0.89 19.15 10.61
CA GLN A 84 1.41 20.47 10.92
C GLN A 84 0.30 21.50 11.19
N ALA A 85 -0.88 21.34 10.58
CA ALA A 85 -2.05 22.17 10.83
C ALA A 85 -2.83 21.81 12.13
N GLY A 86 -2.37 20.79 12.88
CA GLY A 86 -2.96 20.42 14.17
C GLY A 86 -3.87 19.19 14.14
N TYR A 87 -3.78 18.36 13.10
CA TYR A 87 -4.63 17.17 12.94
C TYR A 87 -3.79 15.91 12.82
N THR A 88 -3.87 15.00 13.78
CA THR A 88 -3.17 13.71 13.65
C THR A 88 -3.75 12.94 12.46
N VAL A 89 -2.90 12.43 11.56
CA VAL A 89 -3.34 11.65 10.40
C VAL A 89 -2.87 10.21 10.55
N LYS A 90 -3.78 9.26 10.35
CA LYS A 90 -3.50 7.82 10.26
C LYS A 90 -3.82 7.36 8.85
N ILE A 91 -2.82 6.90 8.11
CA ILE A 91 -3.00 6.28 6.80
C ILE A 91 -3.06 4.78 7.02
N ALA A 92 -4.14 4.13 6.60
CA ALA A 92 -4.27 2.68 6.69
C ALA A 92 -3.38 1.97 5.65
N HIS A 93 -2.77 0.86 6.04
CA HIS A 93 -2.05 -0.05 5.15
C HIS A 93 -2.94 -1.22 4.79
N PHE A 94 -3.10 -1.44 3.49
CA PHE A 94 -3.76 -2.63 2.95
C PHE A 94 -2.73 -3.47 2.22
N PRO A 95 -2.82 -4.81 2.34
CA PRO A 95 -2.04 -5.69 1.48
C PRO A 95 -2.43 -5.44 0.02
N LEU A 96 -1.42 -5.35 -0.83
CA LEU A 96 -1.58 -5.43 -2.29
C LEU A 96 -1.68 -6.89 -2.71
#